data_AF-A0A1S2JYU5-F1
#
_entry.id   AF-A0A1S2JYU5-F1
#
_cell.length_a   1.000
_cell.length_b   1.000
_cell.length_c   1.000
_cell.angle_alpha   90.00
_cell.angle_beta   90.00
_cell.angle_gamma   90.00
#
_symmetry.space_group_name_H-M   'P 1'
#
loop_
_entity.id
_entity.type
_entity.pdbx_description
1 polymer ?
#
loop_
_entity_poly.entity_id
_entity_poly.type
_entity_poly.pdbx_seq_one_letter_code
_entity_poly.pdbx_strand_id
1 'polypeptide(L)'
;MTVTLMWEARAVPGRGAELLAWARAQRLDAAPLRRETFTAPGDRVLVLTWWEGDGDGVPELPEPPAELLTRPVHRWRFTSLGVDAPPGGAGPLLGDAAPGGGAPRGGA
;
A
#
# COMPACT_ATOMS: atom_id res chain seq x y z
N MET A 1 12.02 -1.24 -8.20
CA MET A 1 10.95 -0.22 -8.03
C MET A 1 9.75 -0.90 -7.39
N THR A 2 8.81 -0.13 -6.84
CA THR A 2 7.60 -0.69 -6.23
C THR A 2 6.41 -0.31 -7.07
N VAL A 3 5.59 -1.29 -7.43
CA VAL A 3 4.37 -1.09 -8.21
C VAL A 3 3.16 -1.31 -7.31
N THR A 4 2.22 -0.38 -7.37
CA THR A 4 0.91 -0.47 -6.73
C THR A 4 -0.11 -0.89 -7.78
N LEU A 5 -0.80 -2.00 -7.56
CA LEU A 5 -1.99 -2.37 -8.31
C LEU A 5 -3.23 -1.95 -7.52
N MET A 6 -4.05 -1.12 -8.14
CA MET A 6 -5.38 -0.75 -7.70
C MET A 6 -6.43 -1.62 -8.37
N TRP A 7 -7.29 -2.23 -7.56
CA TRP A 7 -8.50 -2.93 -8.00
C TRP A 7 -9.71 -2.29 -7.33
N GLU A 8 -10.71 -1.86 -8.11
CA GLU A 8 -11.96 -1.27 -7.60
C GLU A 8 -13.18 -1.97 -8.17
N ALA A 9 -14.11 -2.30 -7.30
CA ALA A 9 -15.39 -2.88 -7.65
C ALA A 9 -16.53 -2.16 -6.96
N ARG A 10 -17.67 -2.08 -7.65
CA ARG A 10 -18.91 -1.54 -7.10
C ARG A 10 -19.99 -2.60 -7.12
N ALA A 11 -20.45 -2.98 -5.93
CA ALA A 11 -21.50 -3.96 -5.80
C ALA A 11 -22.86 -3.40 -6.22
N VAL A 12 -23.81 -4.28 -6.52
CA VAL A 12 -25.22 -3.90 -6.58
C VAL A 12 -25.68 -3.32 -5.23
N PRO A 13 -26.64 -2.38 -5.21
CA PRO A 13 -27.04 -1.67 -3.99
C PRO A 13 -27.36 -2.62 -2.83
N GLY A 14 -26.75 -2.37 -1.67
CA GLY A 14 -26.94 -3.16 -0.45
C GLY A 14 -26.09 -4.43 -0.36
N ARG A 15 -25.30 -4.78 -1.38
CA ARG A 15 -24.41 -5.96 -1.38
C ARG A 15 -22.93 -5.63 -1.17
N GLY A 16 -22.59 -4.43 -0.72
CA GLY A 16 -21.20 -4.03 -0.46
C GLY A 16 -20.47 -4.94 0.55
N ALA A 17 -21.17 -5.41 1.59
CA ALA A 17 -20.60 -6.33 2.57
C ALA A 17 -20.24 -7.70 1.97
N GLU A 18 -21.07 -8.19 1.05
CA GLU A 18 -20.81 -9.45 0.35
C GLU A 18 -19.62 -9.31 -0.61
N LEU A 19 -19.55 -8.21 -1.35
CA LEU A 19 -18.38 -7.90 -2.18
C LEU A 19 -17.09 -7.78 -1.36
N LEU A 20 -17.15 -7.18 -0.17
CA LEU A 20 -16.01 -7.10 0.73
C LEU A 20 -15.56 -8.48 1.21
N ALA A 21 -16.51 -9.33 1.63
CA ALA A 21 -16.22 -10.69 2.05
C ALA A 21 -15.60 -11.50 0.91
N TRP A 22 -16.17 -11.41 -0.29
CA TRP A 22 -15.64 -12.02 -1.50
C TRP A 22 -14.21 -11.55 -1.78
N ALA A 23 -13.95 -10.24 -1.77
CA ALA A 23 -12.63 -9.69 -2.06
C ALA A 23 -11.58 -10.17 -1.06
N ARG A 24 -11.91 -10.21 0.24
CA ARG A 24 -11.00 -10.71 1.29
C ARG A 24 -10.69 -12.20 1.17
N ALA A 25 -11.63 -12.99 0.65
CA ALA A 25 -11.41 -14.43 0.42
C ALA A 25 -10.42 -14.72 -0.72
N GLN A 26 -10.21 -13.77 -1.64
CA GLN A 26 -9.31 -13.98 -2.78
C GLN A 26 -7.86 -14.08 -2.32
N ARG A 27 -7.22 -15.21 -2.67
CA ARG A 27 -5.79 -15.42 -2.50
C ARG A 27 -5.07 -15.04 -3.78
N LEU A 28 -3.88 -14.47 -3.64
CA LEU A 28 -2.98 -14.15 -4.74
C LEU A 28 -1.88 -15.20 -4.76
N ASP A 29 -1.43 -15.58 -5.96
CA ASP A 29 -0.43 -16.64 -6.15
C ASP A 29 0.93 -16.27 -5.54
N ALA A 30 1.19 -14.97 -5.38
CA ALA A 30 2.33 -14.45 -4.62
C ALA A 30 1.84 -13.48 -3.53
N ALA A 31 2.60 -13.39 -2.43
CA ALA A 31 2.31 -12.43 -1.37
C ALA A 31 2.82 -11.04 -1.77
N PRO A 32 1.97 -9.99 -1.76
CA PRO A 32 2.43 -8.63 -1.97
C PRO A 32 3.19 -8.12 -0.73
N LEU A 33 4.01 -7.09 -0.91
CA LEU A 33 4.66 -6.34 0.18
C LEU A 33 3.63 -5.80 1.18
N ARG A 34 2.49 -5.35 0.65
CA ARG A 34 1.36 -4.85 1.41
C ARG A 34 0.10 -5.18 0.63
N ARG A 35 -0.95 -5.54 1.35
CA ARG A 35 -2.32 -5.58 0.84
C ARG A 35 -3.19 -4.77 1.78
N GLU A 36 -3.94 -3.85 1.23
CA GLU A 36 -4.85 -3.01 1.99
C GLU A 36 -6.22 -2.99 1.31
N THR A 37 -7.27 -2.95 2.12
CA THR A 37 -8.66 -3.04 1.64
C THR A 37 -9.47 -1.93 2.26
N PHE A 38 -10.17 -1.18 1.40
CA PHE A 38 -10.99 -0.05 1.77
C PHE A 38 -12.41 -0.26 1.28
N THR A 39 -13.34 0.41 1.96
CA THR A 39 -14.73 0.55 1.50
C THR A 39 -15.04 2.03 1.33
N ALA A 40 -15.97 2.34 0.44
CA ALA A 40 -16.47 3.70 0.24
C ALA A 40 -18.00 3.70 0.03
N PRO A 41 -18.68 4.85 0.19
CA PRO A 41 -20.10 4.96 -0.09
C PRO A 41 -20.50 4.44 -1.48
N GLY A 42 -21.72 3.90 -1.56
CA GLY A 42 -22.26 3.31 -2.79
C GLY A 42 -21.75 1.90 -3.06
N ASP A 43 -21.55 1.10 -2.00
CA ASP A 43 -21.19 -0.32 -2.04
C ASP A 43 -19.87 -0.61 -2.78
N ARG A 44 -18.87 0.26 -2.58
CA ARG A 44 -17.56 0.13 -3.24
C ARG A 44 -16.54 -0.56 -2.36
N VAL A 45 -15.73 -1.40 -3.00
CA VAL A 45 -14.56 -2.05 -2.43
C VAL A 45 -13.34 -1.70 -3.27
N LEU A 46 -12.29 -1.24 -2.60
CA LEU A 46 -11.00 -0.93 -3.19
C LEU A 46 -9.95 -1.83 -2.53
N VAL A 47 -9.14 -2.49 -3.35
CA VAL A 47 -7.99 -3.25 -2.89
C VAL A 47 -6.75 -2.67 -3.53
N LEU A 48 -5.79 -2.30 -2.70
CA LEU A 48 -4.45 -1.89 -3.13
C LEU A 48 -3.45 -2.99 -2.76
N THR A 49 -2.60 -3.37 -3.71
CA THR A 49 -1.49 -4.29 -3.48
C THR A 49 -0.19 -3.68 -3.96
N TRP A 50 0.88 -3.85 -3.18
CA TRP A 50 2.21 -3.33 -3.49
C TRP A 50 3.17 -4.48 -3.77
N TRP A 51 3.97 -4.36 -4.82
CA TRP A 51 4.85 -5.41 -5.33
C TRP A 51 6.24 -4.84 -5.61
N GLU A 52 7.28 -5.63 -5.38
CA GLU A 52 8.61 -5.34 -5.92
C GLU A 52 8.67 -5.75 -7.39
N GLY A 53 9.29 -4.92 -8.24
CA GLY A 53 9.48 -5.22 -9.67
C GLY A 53 8.95 -4.13 -10.58
N ASP A 54 8.89 -4.42 -11.88
CA ASP A 54 8.54 -3.50 -12.97
C ASP A 54 7.06 -3.45 -13.32
N GLY A 55 6.24 -4.30 -12.72
CA GLY A 55 4.78 -4.22 -12.76
C GLY A 55 4.11 -5.10 -13.81
N ASP A 56 4.90 -5.68 -14.72
CA ASP A 56 4.42 -6.70 -15.65
C ASP A 56 4.16 -8.00 -14.89
N GLY A 57 2.96 -8.58 -15.07
CA GLY A 57 2.60 -9.87 -14.48
C GLY A 57 2.33 -9.87 -12.96
N VAL A 58 2.19 -8.71 -12.30
CA VAL A 58 1.78 -8.69 -10.88
C VAL A 58 0.40 -9.35 -10.71
N PRO A 59 0.21 -10.23 -9.71
CA PRO A 59 -1.08 -10.87 -9.46
C PRO A 59 -2.21 -9.87 -9.20
N GLU A 60 -3.38 -10.12 -9.78
CA GLU A 60 -4.59 -9.31 -9.62
C GLU A 60 -5.71 -10.09 -8.95
N LEU A 61 -6.65 -9.40 -8.31
CA LEU A 61 -7.89 -10.04 -7.88
C LEU A 61 -8.73 -10.40 -9.13
N PRO A 62 -9.39 -11.57 -9.14
CA PRO A 62 -10.25 -11.97 -10.25
C PRO A 62 -11.48 -11.04 -10.39
N GLU A 63 -12.27 -11.27 -11.42
CA GLU A 63 -13.60 -10.66 -11.52
C GLU A 63 -14.57 -11.36 -10.54
N PRO A 64 -15.32 -10.63 -9.70
CA PRO A 64 -16.43 -11.17 -8.93
C PRO A 64 -17.53 -11.71 -9.85
N PRO A 65 -18.46 -12.54 -9.33
CA PRO A 65 -19.67 -12.91 -10.04
C PRO A 65 -20.42 -11.67 -10.55
N ALA A 66 -20.85 -11.67 -11.81
CA ALA A 66 -21.40 -10.49 -12.48
C ALA A 66 -22.66 -9.96 -11.79
N GLU A 67 -23.46 -10.84 -11.17
CA GLU A 67 -24.65 -10.52 -10.39
C GLU A 67 -24.36 -9.74 -9.10
N LEU A 68 -23.10 -9.75 -8.65
CA LEU A 68 -22.66 -8.97 -7.50
C LEU A 68 -22.29 -7.54 -7.90
N LEU A 69 -22.06 -7.28 -9.20
CA LEU A 69 -21.51 -6.03 -9.70
C LEU A 69 -22.52 -5.14 -10.43
N THR A 70 -22.31 -3.83 -10.34
CA THR A 70 -23.05 -2.83 -11.16
C THR A 70 -22.36 -2.48 -12.47
N ARG A 71 -21.07 -2.79 -12.57
CA ARG A 71 -20.18 -2.52 -13.71
C ARG A 71 -18.93 -3.39 -13.60
N PRO A 72 -18.18 -3.61 -14.69
CA PRO A 72 -16.88 -4.27 -14.63
C PRO A 72 -15.94 -3.60 -13.64
N VAL A 73 -15.06 -4.38 -13.00
CA VAL A 73 -14.06 -3.82 -12.07
C VAL A 73 -13.00 -3.00 -12.80
N HIS A 74 -12.49 -1.98 -12.13
CA HIS A 74 -11.41 -1.14 -12.64
C HIS A 74 -10.05 -1.60 -12.10
N ARG A 75 -9.03 -1.59 -12.96
CA ARG A 75 -7.67 -2.02 -12.64
C ARG A 75 -6.65 -1.03 -13.15
N TRP A 76 -5.79 -0.55 -12.26
CA TRP A 76 -4.78 0.47 -12.59
C TRP A 76 -3.46 0.13 -11.91
N ARG A 77 -2.35 0.31 -12.63
CA ARG A 77 -1.00 0.13 -12.11
C ARG A 77 -0.34 1.50 -11.93
N PHE A 78 0.39 1.66 -10.84
CA PHE A 78 1.11 2.89 -10.51
C PHE A 78 2.51 2.56 -10.01
N THR A 79 3.50 3.35 -10.39
CA THR A 79 4.81 3.31 -9.73
C THR A 79 4.73 4.08 -8.42
N SER A 80 5.09 3.44 -7.31
CA SER A 80 5.20 4.11 -6.01
C SER A 80 6.46 4.98 -5.99
N LEU A 81 6.29 6.24 -5.58
CA LEU A 81 7.37 7.22 -5.46
C LEU A 81 7.85 7.40 -4.00
N GLY A 82 7.42 6.52 -3.10
CA GLY A 82 7.66 6.62 -1.67
C GLY A 82 6.43 7.11 -0.89
N VAL A 83 6.61 7.26 0.42
CA VAL A 83 5.63 7.86 1.32
C VAL A 83 6.13 9.26 1.65
N ASP A 84 5.28 10.26 1.44
CA ASP A 84 5.62 11.62 1.84
C ASP A 84 5.74 11.69 3.37
N ALA A 85 6.86 12.24 3.84
CA ALA A 85 7.03 12.49 5.25
C ALA A 85 6.00 13.53 5.72
N PRO A 86 5.44 13.37 6.94
CA PRO A 86 4.61 14.42 7.50
C PRO A 86 5.44 15.71 7.63
N PRO A 87 4.83 16.89 7.40
CA PRO A 87 5.53 18.15 7.57
C PRO A 87 6.03 18.27 9.02
N GLY A 88 7.34 18.44 9.19
CA GLY A 88 8.00 18.60 10.50
C GLY A 88 8.58 17.33 11.12
N GLY A 89 8.57 16.18 10.43
CA GLY A 89 9.27 14.98 10.89
C GLY A 89 10.79 15.17 10.85
N ALA A 90 11.40 15.52 11.99
CA ALA A 90 12.85 15.49 12.15
C ALA A 90 13.38 14.10 11.77
N GLY A 91 14.30 14.04 10.81
CA GLY A 91 15.12 12.87 10.56
C GLY A 91 15.87 12.45 11.83
N PRO A 92 16.51 11.26 11.85
CA PRO A 92 17.10 10.74 13.07
C PRO A 92 18.02 11.79 13.67
N LEU A 93 17.75 12.19 14.92
CA LEU A 93 18.70 12.94 15.73
C LEU A 93 19.90 12.03 15.90
N LEU A 94 20.85 12.12 14.98
CA LEU A 94 22.16 11.52 15.11
C LEU A 94 22.81 12.24 16.28
N GLY A 95 22.71 11.61 17.46
CA GLY A 95 23.45 12.04 18.63
C GLY A 95 24.93 11.90 18.34
N ASP A 96 25.59 13.00 17.98
CA ASP A 96 27.02 13.13 18.21
C ASP A 96 27.21 13.27 19.72
N ALA A 97 27.31 12.12 20.38
CA ALA A 97 27.97 12.02 21.66
C ALA A 97 29.45 12.36 21.42
N ALA A 98 29.83 13.60 21.76
CA ALA A 98 31.22 14.00 21.81
C ALA A 98 32.01 13.11 22.80
N PRO A 99 33.13 12.48 22.41
CA PRO A 99 34.19 12.17 23.35
C PRO A 99 35.09 13.42 23.39
N GLY A 100 35.28 14.07 24.54
CA GLY A 100 36.03 13.50 25.64
C GLY A 100 37.36 14.27 25.73
N GLY A 101 37.66 14.81 26.91
CA GLY A 101 38.65 15.86 27.13
C GLY A 101 40.07 15.59 26.61
N GLY A 102 40.69 16.65 26.09
CA GLY A 102 42.13 16.76 25.91
C GLY A 102 42.66 17.87 26.82
N ALA A 103 43.38 17.49 27.88
CA ALA A 103 44.04 18.38 28.83
C ALA A 103 45.15 19.23 28.16
N PRO A 104 45.54 20.39 28.73
CA PRO A 104 46.53 21.27 28.12
C PRO A 104 47.94 20.69 28.18
N ARG A 105 48.67 20.83 27.07
CA ARG A 105 50.10 20.50 26.94
C ARG A 105 50.94 21.48 27.77
N GLY A 106 51.76 20.92 28.66
CA GLY A 106 52.86 21.64 29.28
C GLY A 106 54.06 21.83 28.35
N GLY A 107 54.88 22.81 28.68
CA GLY A 107 56.18 23.15 28.07
C GLY A 107 56.34 24.67 28.06
N ALA A 108 57.42 25.28 28.53
CA ALA A 108 58.68 24.83 29.13
C ALA A 108 59.21 25.98 30.01
#